data_AF-A0A257JBS6-F1
#
_entry.id   AF-A0A257JBS6-F1
#
_cell.length_a   1.000
_cell.length_b   1.000
_cell.length_c   1.000
_cell.angle_alpha   90.00
_cell.angle_beta   90.00
_cell.angle_gamma   90.00
#
_symmetry.space_group_name_H-M   'P 1'
#
loop_
_entity.id
_entity.type
_entity.pdbx_description
1 polymer ?
#
loop_
_entity_poly.entity_id
_entity_poly.type
_entity_poly.pdbx_seq_one_letter_code
_entity_poly.pdbx_strand_id
1 'polypeptide(L)'
;MLLERAGAPVTPLPSARFDSLAAERRLKEHFDVKALEGFGGFSRAEVSALGGLLEYIMITQAGKLPHLRPPRREVASSVLRIAPATRANLELTRTLTGDRRGSLLSVIDLAVTAAGSRCIASRLSNPLCDPYAIAKRLDDVAHFVADPLLREDVRKLLVSLPDLERALGRIAI
;
A
#
# COMPACT_ATOMS: atom_id res chain seq x y z
N MET A 1 -23.86 -5.87 1.60
CA MET A 1 -23.28 -7.05 0.91
C MET A 1 -21.78 -6.99 0.57
N LEU A 2 -21.23 -5.96 -0.12
CA LEU A 2 -19.76 -5.82 -0.30
C LEU A 2 -19.06 -5.15 0.90
N LEU A 3 -19.67 -4.10 1.45
CA LEU A 3 -19.13 -3.33 2.58
C LEU A 3 -19.08 -4.14 3.89
N GLU A 4 -20.11 -4.97 4.14
CA GLU A 4 -20.15 -5.86 5.31
C GLU A 4 -19.06 -6.94 5.29
N ARG A 5 -18.64 -7.38 4.09
CA ARG A 5 -17.60 -8.41 3.93
C ARG A 5 -16.19 -7.85 4.10
N ALA A 6 -16.01 -6.54 3.97
CA ALA A 6 -14.71 -5.88 4.13
C ALA A 6 -14.37 -5.61 5.62
N GLY A 7 -15.36 -5.64 6.52
CA GLY A 7 -15.17 -5.32 7.94
C GLY A 7 -14.66 -3.90 8.22
N ALA A 8 -14.66 -3.03 7.20
CA ALA A 8 -14.15 -1.67 7.28
C ALA A 8 -15.28 -0.69 7.66
N PRO A 9 -14.99 0.34 8.48
CA PRO A 9 -15.97 1.38 8.78
C PRO A 9 -16.40 2.07 7.48
N VAL A 10 -17.71 2.24 7.31
CA VAL A 10 -18.29 2.89 6.12
C VAL A 10 -18.46 4.37 6.41
N THR A 11 -17.90 5.22 5.54
CA THR A 11 -18.16 6.67 5.57
C THR A 11 -18.88 7.10 4.29
N PRO A 12 -20.19 7.40 4.36
CA PRO A 12 -20.94 7.82 3.18
C PRO A 12 -20.52 9.22 2.74
N LEU A 13 -20.39 9.41 1.43
CA LEU A 13 -20.15 10.70 0.78
C LEU A 13 -21.23 10.97 -0.27
N PRO A 14 -21.58 12.24 -0.53
CA PRO A 14 -22.56 12.59 -1.57
C PRO A 14 -22.13 12.07 -2.95
N SER A 15 -23.08 11.54 -3.72
CA SER A 15 -22.83 10.99 -5.07
C SER A 15 -22.18 12.00 -6.02
N ALA A 16 -22.48 13.29 -5.86
CA ALA A 16 -21.85 14.37 -6.62
C ALA A 16 -20.33 14.40 -6.50
N ARG A 17 -19.75 13.92 -5.38
CA ARG A 17 -18.30 13.83 -5.19
C ARG A 17 -17.65 12.77 -6.08
N PHE A 18 -18.44 11.84 -6.61
CA PHE A 18 -18.02 10.77 -7.51
C PHE A 18 -18.36 11.07 -8.98
N ASP A 19 -18.73 12.31 -9.35
CA ASP A 19 -18.87 12.66 -10.76
C ASP A 19 -17.52 12.57 -11.48
N SER A 20 -17.43 11.79 -12.55
CA SER A 20 -16.17 11.51 -13.24
C SER A 20 -15.55 12.74 -13.90
N LEU A 21 -16.36 13.65 -14.43
CA LEU A 21 -15.88 14.85 -15.14
C LEU A 21 -15.35 15.89 -14.15
N ALA A 22 -16.03 16.06 -13.02
CA ALA A 22 -15.52 16.86 -11.90
C ALA A 22 -14.29 16.22 -11.25
N ALA A 23 -14.27 14.89 -11.09
CA ALA A 23 -13.13 14.16 -10.57
C ALA A 23 -11.88 14.34 -11.44
N GLU A 24 -12.01 14.20 -12.76
CA GLU A 24 -10.89 14.37 -13.69
C GLU A 24 -10.25 15.76 -13.57
N ARG A 25 -11.07 16.82 -13.52
CA ARG A 25 -10.58 18.20 -13.34
C ARG A 25 -9.81 18.36 -12.03
N ARG A 26 -10.39 17.93 -10.91
CA ARG A 26 -9.73 18.01 -9.60
C ARG A 26 -8.42 17.21 -9.54
N LEU A 27 -8.37 16.03 -10.17
CA LEU A 27 -7.15 15.22 -10.23
C LEU A 27 -6.06 15.91 -11.05
N LYS A 28 -6.41 16.50 -12.20
CA LYS A 28 -5.49 17.27 -13.03
C LYS A 28 -4.94 18.50 -12.30
N GLU A 29 -5.82 19.23 -11.61
CA GLU A 29 -5.45 20.37 -10.77
C GLU A 29 -4.53 19.96 -9.62
N HIS A 30 -4.86 18.88 -8.90
CA HIS A 30 -4.08 18.43 -7.74
C HIS A 30 -2.68 17.95 -8.11
N PHE A 31 -2.55 17.20 -9.20
CA PHE A 31 -1.26 16.66 -9.65
C PHE A 31 -0.51 17.58 -10.62
N ASP A 32 -1.06 18.76 -10.94
CA ASP A 32 -0.53 19.73 -11.90
C ASP A 32 -0.20 19.10 -13.27
N VAL A 33 -1.18 18.42 -13.86
CA VAL A 33 -1.05 17.76 -15.17
C VAL A 33 -2.18 18.10 -16.12
N LYS A 34 -1.87 18.15 -17.43
CA LYS A 34 -2.88 18.37 -18.48
C LYS A 34 -3.72 17.14 -18.80
N ALA A 35 -3.17 15.95 -18.53
CA ALA A 35 -3.70 14.66 -18.96
C ALA A 35 -3.38 13.61 -17.90
N LEU A 36 -4.35 12.75 -17.56
CA LEU A 36 -4.15 11.67 -16.57
C LEU A 36 -3.49 10.44 -17.20
N GLU A 37 -3.47 10.37 -18.52
CA GLU A 37 -2.91 9.29 -19.34
C GLU A 37 -1.41 9.07 -19.04
N GLY A 38 -0.71 10.11 -18.60
CA GLY A 38 0.69 10.00 -18.13
C GLY A 38 0.85 9.14 -16.86
N PHE A 39 -0.23 8.90 -16.11
CA PHE A 39 -0.26 8.03 -14.94
C PHE A 39 -0.87 6.65 -15.24
N GLY A 40 -1.67 6.55 -16.31
CA GLY A 40 -2.25 5.31 -16.80
C GLY A 40 -3.58 5.52 -17.52
N GLY A 41 -4.02 4.51 -18.27
CA GLY A 41 -5.35 4.49 -18.90
C GLY A 41 -6.42 4.07 -17.88
N PHE A 42 -7.00 5.06 -17.19
CA PHE A 42 -8.09 4.86 -16.22
C PHE A 42 -9.46 4.89 -16.92
N SER A 43 -10.34 3.98 -16.51
CA SER A 43 -11.75 3.99 -16.87
C SER A 43 -12.50 5.11 -16.15
N ARG A 44 -13.70 5.44 -16.65
CA ARG A 44 -14.58 6.45 -16.03
C ARG A 44 -14.91 6.14 -14.56
N ALA A 45 -15.07 4.86 -14.23
CA ALA A 45 -15.33 4.41 -12.86
C ALA A 45 -14.10 4.57 -11.95
N GLU A 46 -12.89 4.26 -12.45
CA GLU A 46 -11.64 4.47 -11.71
C GLU A 46 -11.41 5.97 -11.44
N VAL A 47 -11.64 6.84 -12.43
CA VAL A 47 -11.54 8.31 -12.27
C VAL A 47 -12.54 8.82 -11.22
N SER A 48 -13.79 8.36 -11.28
CA SER A 48 -14.83 8.67 -10.30
C SER A 48 -14.42 8.28 -8.87
N ALA A 49 -13.89 7.07 -8.69
CA ALA A 49 -13.43 6.58 -7.39
C ALA A 49 -12.23 7.38 -6.85
N LEU A 50 -11.25 7.69 -7.71
CA LEU A 50 -10.09 8.53 -7.37
C LEU A 50 -10.52 9.93 -6.91
N GLY A 51 -11.47 10.55 -7.61
CA GLY A 51 -12.00 11.86 -7.22
C GLY A 51 -12.73 11.86 -5.88
N GLY A 52 -13.52 10.83 -5.61
CA GLY A 52 -14.17 10.65 -4.31
C GLY A 52 -13.16 10.45 -3.17
N LEU A 53 -12.08 9.71 -3.42
CA LEU A 53 -11.00 9.51 -2.46
C LEU A 53 -10.25 10.82 -2.16
N LEU A 54 -9.91 11.59 -3.20
CA LEU A 54 -9.24 12.88 -3.05
C LEU A 54 -10.07 13.86 -2.21
N GLU A 55 -11.39 13.91 -2.46
CA GLU A 55 -12.33 14.71 -1.66
C GLU A 55 -12.37 14.29 -0.19
N TYR A 56 -12.42 12.99 0.07
CA TYR A 56 -12.40 12.49 1.43
C TYR A 56 -11.13 12.92 2.18
N ILE A 57 -9.97 12.84 1.51
CA ILE A 57 -8.70 13.29 2.06
C ILE A 57 -8.72 14.79 2.33
N MET A 58 -9.22 15.61 1.40
CA MET A 58 -9.35 17.06 1.59
C MET A 58 -10.19 17.44 2.81
N ILE A 59 -11.35 16.77 2.99
CA ILE A 59 -12.25 17.00 4.12
C ILE A 59 -11.57 16.59 5.43
N THR A 60 -10.97 15.40 5.48
CA THR A 60 -10.39 14.85 6.71
C THR A 60 -9.07 15.49 7.13
N GLN A 61 -8.33 16.07 6.19
CA GLN A 61 -7.09 16.80 6.47
C GLN A 61 -7.29 18.32 6.57
N ALA A 62 -8.54 18.80 6.59
CA ALA A 62 -8.86 20.23 6.68
C ALA A 62 -8.09 21.09 5.66
N GLY A 63 -7.93 20.60 4.42
CA GLY A 63 -7.20 21.28 3.35
C GLY A 63 -5.67 21.14 3.37
N LYS A 64 -5.07 20.54 4.42
CA LYS A 64 -3.63 20.24 4.49
C LYS A 64 -3.33 18.90 3.83
N LEU A 65 -3.49 18.86 2.51
CA LEU A 65 -3.27 17.64 1.73
C LEU A 65 -1.81 17.16 1.88
N PRO A 66 -1.57 15.94 2.37
CA PRO A 66 -0.23 15.37 2.37
C PRO A 66 0.23 15.17 0.92
N HIS A 67 1.54 15.10 0.70
CA HIS A 67 2.08 14.77 -0.61
C HIS A 67 1.59 13.39 -1.08
N LEU A 68 0.64 13.38 -2.02
CA LEU A 68 0.17 12.17 -2.67
C LEU A 68 1.08 11.85 -3.85
N ARG A 69 1.52 10.59 -3.94
CA ARG A 69 2.16 10.11 -5.16
C ARG A 69 1.11 10.02 -6.27
N PRO A 70 1.49 10.22 -7.54
CA PRO A 70 0.58 10.02 -8.65
C PRO A 70 -0.07 8.62 -8.61
N PRO A 71 -1.36 8.50 -8.95
CA PRO A 71 -2.06 7.23 -8.92
C PRO A 71 -1.43 6.27 -9.91
N ARG A 72 -1.39 4.98 -9.57
CA ARG A 72 -0.94 3.92 -10.47
C ARG A 72 -2.06 2.90 -10.60
N ARG A 73 -2.39 2.52 -11.83
CA ARG A 73 -3.38 1.48 -12.08
C ARG A 73 -2.77 0.12 -11.75
N GLU A 74 -3.34 -0.59 -10.77
CA GLU A 74 -2.96 -1.96 -10.49
C GLU A 74 -3.58 -2.89 -11.53
N VAL A 75 -2.73 -3.58 -12.30
CA VAL A 75 -3.19 -4.61 -13.24
C VAL A 75 -3.44 -5.90 -12.46
N ALA A 76 -4.63 -6.48 -12.59
CA ALA A 76 -5.06 -7.65 -11.82
C ALA A 76 -4.15 -8.90 -11.95
N SER A 77 -3.25 -8.94 -12.94
CA SER A 77 -2.28 -10.02 -13.15
C SER A 77 -0.93 -9.81 -12.44
N SER A 78 -0.70 -8.67 -11.77
CA SER A 78 0.60 -8.37 -11.15
C SER A 78 0.79 -9.04 -9.79
N VAL A 79 -0.31 -9.35 -9.10
CA VAL A 79 -0.33 -9.93 -7.75
C VAL A 79 -1.30 -11.09 -7.64
N LEU A 80 -0.95 -12.06 -6.80
CA LEU A 80 -1.79 -13.23 -6.55
C LEU A 80 -3.04 -12.82 -5.77
N ARG A 81 -4.21 -13.06 -6.39
CA ARG A 81 -5.49 -12.84 -5.73
C ARG A 81 -5.77 -13.96 -4.73
N ILE A 82 -5.61 -13.65 -3.44
CA ILE A 82 -5.97 -14.55 -2.34
C ILE A 82 -7.31 -14.07 -1.74
N ALA A 83 -8.31 -14.95 -1.75
CA ALA A 83 -9.61 -14.67 -1.15
C ALA A 83 -9.50 -14.40 0.37
N PRO A 84 -10.34 -13.54 0.96
CA PRO A 84 -10.27 -13.20 2.38
C PRO A 84 -10.28 -14.42 3.31
N ALA A 85 -11.13 -15.42 3.03
CA ALA A 85 -11.19 -16.66 3.81
C ALA A 85 -9.87 -17.45 3.76
N THR A 86 -9.23 -17.54 2.59
CA THR A 86 -7.92 -18.18 2.44
C THR A 86 -6.83 -17.43 3.20
N ARG A 87 -6.85 -16.09 3.21
CA ARG A 87 -5.90 -15.27 4.00
C ARG A 87 -6.05 -15.51 5.49
N ALA A 88 -7.29 -15.64 5.97
CA ALA A 88 -7.60 -15.93 7.37
C ALA A 88 -7.19 -17.35 7.76
N ASN A 89 -7.53 -18.36 6.94
CA ASN A 89 -7.19 -19.76 7.20
C ASN A 89 -5.68 -20.05 7.17
N LEU A 90 -4.92 -19.29 6.35
CA LEU A 90 -3.46 -19.34 6.34
C LEU A 90 -2.82 -18.49 7.45
N GLU A 91 -3.63 -17.81 8.26
CA GLU A 91 -3.20 -16.93 9.35
C GLU A 91 -2.06 -15.98 8.93
N LEU A 92 -2.19 -15.36 7.74
CA LEU A 92 -1.07 -14.65 7.11
C LEU A 92 -0.58 -13.48 7.98
N THR A 93 -1.49 -12.67 8.50
CA THR A 93 -1.17 -11.46 9.29
C THR A 93 -1.70 -11.51 10.72
N ARG A 94 -2.74 -12.31 10.95
CA ARG A 94 -3.37 -12.56 12.24
C ARG A 94 -3.86 -14.01 12.28
N THR A 95 -3.92 -14.58 13.47
CA THR A 95 -4.55 -15.88 13.73
C THR A 95 -6.06 -15.81 13.56
N LEU A 96 -6.73 -16.96 13.57
CA LEU A 96 -8.18 -17.07 13.57
C LEU A 96 -8.82 -16.43 14.80
N THR A 97 -8.10 -16.36 15.93
CA THR A 97 -8.51 -15.64 17.14
C THR A 97 -8.30 -14.12 17.04
N GLY A 98 -7.66 -13.65 15.97
CA GLY A 98 -7.38 -12.24 15.72
C GLY A 98 -6.03 -11.74 16.26
N ASP A 99 -5.22 -12.61 16.86
CA ASP A 99 -3.93 -12.26 17.42
C ASP A 99 -2.85 -12.13 16.35
N ARG A 100 -1.92 -11.18 16.52
CA ARG A 100 -0.74 -11.15 15.66
C ARG A 100 0.20 -12.30 15.97
N ARG A 101 0.40 -12.62 17.25
CA ARG A 101 1.29 -13.71 17.68
C ARG A 101 0.74 -15.05 17.19
N GLY A 102 1.59 -15.85 16.56
CA GLY A 102 1.19 -17.13 15.97
C GLY A 102 0.89 -17.05 14.47
N SER A 103 0.68 -15.86 13.92
CA SER A 103 0.53 -15.65 12.47
C SER A 103 1.86 -15.83 11.73
N LEU A 104 1.80 -16.12 10.43
CA LEU A 104 2.99 -16.19 9.57
C LEU A 104 3.81 -14.90 9.63
N LEU A 105 3.14 -13.73 9.56
CA LEU A 105 3.80 -12.43 9.67
C LEU A 105 4.60 -12.30 10.98
N SER A 106 4.10 -12.82 12.09
CA SER A 106 4.82 -12.75 13.38
C SER A 106 6.09 -13.60 13.42
N VAL A 107 6.17 -14.64 12.59
CA VAL A 107 7.33 -15.52 12.50
C VAL A 107 8.40 -14.93 11.56
N ILE A 108 7.99 -14.36 10.42
CA ILE A 108 8.92 -13.90 9.38
C ILE A 108 9.35 -12.43 9.52
N ASP A 109 8.61 -11.61 10.26
CA ASP A 109 8.94 -10.21 10.45
C ASP A 109 10.11 -10.04 11.44
N LEU A 110 11.33 -10.10 10.89
CA LEU A 110 12.60 -9.85 11.59
C LEU A 110 13.23 -8.51 11.17
N ALA A 111 12.41 -7.60 10.63
CA ALA A 111 12.88 -6.28 10.24
C ALA A 111 13.29 -5.46 11.47
N VAL A 112 14.34 -4.67 11.31
CA VAL A 112 14.87 -3.81 12.39
C VAL A 112 14.28 -2.39 12.38
N THR A 113 13.42 -2.09 11.39
CA THR A 113 12.74 -0.79 11.27
C THR A 113 11.25 -0.99 11.07
N ALA A 114 10.44 -0.03 11.55
CA ALA A 114 9.00 -0.05 11.37
C ALA A 114 8.59 -0.02 9.88
N ALA A 115 9.33 0.73 9.05
CA ALA A 115 9.14 0.74 7.60
C ALA A 115 9.42 -0.64 6.97
N GLY A 116 10.45 -1.35 7.44
CA GLY A 116 10.75 -2.71 7.02
C GLY A 116 9.62 -3.69 7.37
N SER A 117 9.11 -3.65 8.60
CA SER A 117 7.97 -4.48 9.02
C SER A 117 6.71 -4.22 8.18
N ARG A 118 6.41 -2.95 7.88
CA ARG A 118 5.31 -2.59 6.96
C ARG A 118 5.54 -3.12 5.56
N CYS A 119 6.76 -3.05 5.05
CA CYS A 119 7.13 -3.60 3.74
C CYS A 119 6.90 -5.13 3.68
N ILE A 120 7.33 -5.87 4.69
CA ILE A 120 7.11 -7.33 4.79
C ILE A 120 5.61 -7.64 4.82
N ALA A 121 4.84 -6.95 5.67
CA ALA A 121 3.39 -7.13 5.76
C ALA A 121 2.67 -6.84 4.43
N SER A 122 3.08 -5.79 3.72
CA SER A 122 2.55 -5.42 2.41
C SER A 122 2.87 -6.48 1.35
N ARG A 123 4.12 -6.98 1.31
CA ARG A 123 4.55 -8.03 0.38
C ARG A 123 3.82 -9.35 0.62
N LEU A 124 3.63 -9.73 1.88
CA LEU A 124 2.87 -10.93 2.24
C LEU A 124 1.40 -10.81 1.80
N SER A 125 0.85 -9.60 1.89
CA SER A 125 -0.51 -9.32 1.46
C SER A 125 -0.67 -9.23 -0.05
N ASN A 126 0.42 -8.99 -0.79
CA ASN A 126 0.41 -8.78 -2.25
C ASN A 126 1.52 -9.62 -2.90
N PRO A 127 1.40 -10.96 -2.92
CA PRO A 127 2.42 -11.81 -3.51
C PRO A 127 2.54 -11.52 -5.01
N LEU A 128 3.77 -11.43 -5.52
CA LEU A 128 4.00 -11.14 -6.93
C LEU A 128 3.61 -12.34 -7.81
N CYS A 129 3.15 -12.04 -9.03
CA CYS A 129 2.98 -13.04 -10.09
C CYS A 129 4.03 -12.96 -11.19
N ASP A 130 4.85 -11.90 -11.22
CA ASP A 130 5.93 -11.71 -12.19
C ASP A 130 7.19 -12.49 -11.79
N PRO A 131 7.60 -13.53 -12.55
CA PRO A 131 8.79 -14.33 -12.26
C PRO A 131 10.08 -13.50 -12.21
N TYR A 132 10.22 -12.44 -13.00
CA TYR A 132 11.42 -11.61 -13.00
C TYR A 132 11.53 -10.79 -11.72
N ALA A 133 10.43 -10.16 -11.29
CA ALA A 133 10.39 -9.44 -10.03
C ALA A 133 10.56 -10.37 -8.81
N ILE A 134 10.09 -11.62 -8.89
CA ILE A 134 10.33 -12.65 -7.86
C ILE A 134 11.81 -13.00 -7.81
N ALA A 135 12.42 -13.35 -8.96
CA ALA A 135 13.83 -13.72 -9.06
C ALA A 135 14.74 -12.61 -8.52
N LYS A 136 14.50 -11.35 -8.92
CA LYS A 136 15.27 -10.22 -8.41
C LYS A 136 15.23 -10.13 -6.87
N ARG A 137 14.06 -10.34 -6.25
CA ARG A 137 13.94 -10.32 -4.77
C ARG A 137 14.69 -11.50 -4.14
N LEU A 138 14.69 -12.67 -4.78
CA LEU A 138 15.43 -13.83 -4.32
C LEU A 138 16.95 -13.61 -4.43
N ASP A 139 17.42 -12.96 -5.49
CA ASP A 139 18.83 -12.57 -5.65
C ASP A 139 19.25 -11.59 -4.55
N ASP A 140 18.44 -10.56 -4.29
CA ASP A 140 18.67 -9.61 -3.19
C ASP A 140 18.79 -10.36 -1.84
N VAL A 141 17.96 -11.37 -1.58
CA VAL A 141 18.04 -12.21 -0.37
C VAL A 141 19.29 -13.09 -0.37
N ALA A 142 19.58 -13.76 -1.48
CA ALA A 142 20.72 -14.65 -1.62
C ALA A 142 22.04 -13.93 -1.35
N HIS A 143 22.16 -12.67 -1.80
CA HIS A 143 23.31 -11.81 -1.52
C HIS A 143 23.56 -11.63 -0.02
N PHE A 144 22.52 -11.30 0.77
CA PHE A 144 22.66 -11.15 2.23
C PHE A 144 22.72 -12.47 3.00
N VAL A 145 22.31 -13.59 2.39
CA VAL A 145 22.50 -14.92 2.97
C VAL A 145 23.95 -15.38 2.78
N ALA A 146 24.55 -15.08 1.63
CA ALA A 146 25.94 -15.43 1.32
C ALA A 146 26.97 -14.66 2.15
N ASP A 147 26.65 -13.44 2.59
CA ASP A 147 27.52 -12.61 3.44
C ASP A 147 26.84 -12.19 4.77
N PRO A 148 27.00 -13.00 5.83
CA PRO A 148 26.42 -12.70 7.14
C PRO A 148 26.99 -11.43 7.81
N LEU A 149 28.25 -11.08 7.54
CA LEU A 149 28.88 -9.90 8.12
C LEU A 149 28.29 -8.63 7.52
N LEU A 150 28.21 -8.56 6.18
CA LEU A 150 27.55 -7.47 5.48
C LEU A 150 26.09 -7.31 5.94
N ARG A 151 25.37 -8.43 6.06
CA ARG A 151 23.98 -8.40 6.56
C ARG A 151 23.89 -7.79 7.96
N GLU A 152 24.79 -8.16 8.86
CA GLU A 152 24.79 -7.64 10.23
C GLU A 152 25.15 -6.14 10.28
N ASP A 153 26.15 -5.71 9.50
CA ASP A 153 26.54 -4.30 9.42
C ASP A 153 25.42 -3.43 8.85
N VAL A 154 24.77 -3.88 7.77
CA VAL A 154 23.59 -3.19 7.21
C VAL A 154 22.45 -3.14 8.22
N ARG A 155 22.19 -4.23 8.96
CA ARG A 155 21.15 -4.23 10.02
C ARG A 155 21.45 -3.21 11.11
N LYS A 156 22.70 -3.14 11.59
CA LYS A 156 23.12 -2.13 12.59
C LYS A 156 22.91 -0.70 12.10
N LEU A 157 23.24 -0.42 10.84
CA LEU A 157 22.99 0.88 10.23
C LEU A 157 21.50 1.20 10.13
N LEU A 158 20.66 0.22 9.79
CA LEU A 158 19.21 0.43 9.68
C LEU A 158 18.54 0.69 11.03
N VAL A 159 19.02 0.07 12.12
CA VAL A 159 18.48 0.28 13.49
C VAL A 159 18.53 1.75 13.90
N SER A 160 19.55 2.49 13.48
CA SER A 160 19.70 3.90 13.85
C SER A 160 18.83 4.85 13.03
N LEU A 161 18.18 4.36 11.96
CA LEU A 161 17.33 5.19 11.12
C LEU A 161 15.98 5.47 11.78
N PRO A 162 15.52 6.73 11.83
CA PRO A 162 14.17 7.05 12.27
C PRO A 162 13.13 6.54 11.27
N ASP A 163 11.86 6.48 11.69
CA ASP A 163 10.74 6.18 10.79
C ASP A 163 10.48 7.37 9.84
N LEU A 164 11.32 7.47 8.81
CA LEU A 164 11.30 8.56 7.82
C LEU A 164 9.96 8.66 7.10
N GLU A 165 9.29 7.53 6.83
CA GLU A 165 7.99 7.51 6.16
C GLU A 165 6.93 8.26 7.00
N ARG A 166 6.92 8.06 8.32
CA ARG A 166 6.05 8.82 9.23
C ARG A 166 6.51 10.25 9.43
N ALA A 167 7.82 10.50 9.52
CA ALA A 167 8.34 11.85 9.68
C ALA A 167 7.96 12.73 8.47
N LEU A 168 8.14 12.23 7.25
CA LEU A 168 7.73 12.91 6.02
C LEU A 168 6.21 13.11 5.96
N GLY A 169 5.43 12.11 6.38
CA GLY A 169 3.97 12.24 6.47
C GLY A 169 3.50 13.35 7.42
N ARG A 170 4.26 13.67 8.48
CA ARG A 170 3.96 14.76 9.42
C ARG A 170 4.41 16.12 8.94
N ILE A 171 5.54 16.20 8.25
CA ILE A 171 6.08 17.48 7.73
C ILE A 171 5.26 17.99 6.54
N ALA A 172 4.59 17.08 5.80
CA ALA A 172 3.74 17.43 4.66
C ALA A 172 2.37 18.05 5.04
N ILE A 173 2.08 18.26 6.33
CA ILE A 173 0.80 18.76 6.88
C ILE A 173 1.01 20.11 7.57
#